data_AF-A0A175VCP6-F1
#
_entry.id   AF-A0A175VCP6-F1
#
_cell.length_a   1.000
_cell.length_b   1.000
_cell.length_c   1.000
_cell.angle_alpha   90.00
_cell.angle_beta   90.00
_cell.angle_gamma   90.00
#
_symmetry.space_group_name_H-M   'P 1'
#
loop_
_entity.id
_entity.type
_entity.pdbx_description
1 polymer ?
#
loop_
_entity_poly.entity_id
_entity_poly.type
_entity_poly.pdbx_seq_one_letter_code
_entity_poly.pdbx_strand_id
1 'polypeptide(L)'
;MENTEKLKNSKEIVAYLVEKFPACFVAEGEAKPLKIGIFQDLAERLADDARVSKTMLRSALRQYTSSWRYLHGLKAGQARVDLDGNPGELLTEEHIEHAKQALKESKERVFASRRTNNKEKDDKAKKPRRPAPRKTEKADVAAKPKAQEKAPVADAPLVKVDAATLKVGQDVRVVMGKSPVPATIKEVTKDDVQVQLQTGMTLRVKSEHLVL
;
A
#
# COMPACT_ATOMS: atom_id res chain seq x y z
N MET A 1 0.86 -29.52 21.83
CA MET A 1 0.22 -28.52 20.97
C MET A 1 1.26 -27.45 20.69
N GLU A 2 1.98 -27.54 19.58
CA GLU A 2 2.95 -26.52 19.21
C GLU A 2 2.23 -25.38 18.49
N ASN A 3 2.37 -24.19 19.04
CA ASN A 3 1.72 -22.98 18.58
C ASN A 3 2.22 -22.63 17.17
N THR A 4 1.44 -22.93 16.13
CA THR A 4 1.76 -22.61 14.74
C THR A 4 1.39 -21.15 14.44
N GLU A 5 2.00 -20.21 15.17
CA GLU A 5 1.95 -18.82 14.74
C GLU A 5 2.83 -18.67 13.51
N LYS A 6 2.18 -18.51 12.35
CA LYS A 6 2.85 -18.24 11.09
C LYS A 6 3.65 -16.95 11.24
N LEU A 7 4.93 -16.99 10.91
CA LEU A 7 5.78 -15.81 10.88
C LEU A 7 5.22 -14.82 9.85
N LYS A 8 4.77 -13.66 10.30
CA LYS A 8 4.12 -12.64 9.44
C LYS A 8 5.12 -11.62 8.90
N ASN A 9 6.25 -11.44 9.57
CA ASN A 9 7.22 -10.43 9.21
C ASN A 9 8.42 -11.02 8.46
N SER A 10 8.81 -10.40 7.35
CA SER A 10 9.98 -10.81 6.55
C SER A 10 11.25 -10.89 7.39
N LYS A 11 11.41 -10.00 8.37
CA LYS A 11 12.58 -9.99 9.28
C LYS A 11 12.62 -11.19 10.21
N GLU A 12 11.46 -11.61 10.73
CA GLU A 12 11.37 -12.77 11.62
C GLU A 12 11.65 -14.06 10.84
N ILE A 13 11.20 -14.14 9.58
CA ILE A 13 11.53 -15.26 8.70
C ILE A 13 13.03 -15.32 8.45
N VAL A 14 13.69 -14.18 8.18
CA VAL A 14 15.14 -14.14 8.04
C VAL A 14 15.84 -14.57 9.34
N ALA A 15 15.38 -14.11 10.50
CA ALA A 15 15.95 -14.51 11.78
C ALA A 15 15.83 -16.03 12.00
N TYR A 16 14.66 -16.59 11.71
CA TYR A 16 14.42 -18.03 11.77
C TYR A 16 15.32 -18.82 10.81
N LEU A 17 15.52 -18.31 9.59
CA LEU A 17 16.44 -18.92 8.63
C LEU A 17 17.89 -18.87 9.12
N VAL A 18 18.31 -17.84 9.84
CA VAL A 18 19.65 -17.78 10.46
C VAL A 18 19.79 -18.83 11.56
N GLU A 19 18.77 -19.01 12.40
CA GLU A 19 18.78 -20.01 13.46
C GLU A 19 18.82 -21.44 12.90
N LYS A 20 18.07 -21.70 11.82
CA LYS A 20 18.02 -23.02 11.18
C LYS A 20 19.22 -23.31 10.29
N PHE A 21 19.74 -22.30 9.58
CA PHE A 21 20.79 -22.45 8.57
C PHE A 21 21.91 -21.41 8.80
N PRO A 22 22.67 -21.50 9.90
CA PRO A 22 23.70 -20.53 10.26
C PRO A 22 24.90 -20.52 9.28
N ALA A 23 25.11 -21.62 8.53
CA ALA A 23 26.17 -21.70 7.54
C ALA A 23 25.92 -20.77 6.33
N CYS A 24 24.64 -20.62 5.98
CA CYS A 24 24.15 -19.92 4.80
C CYS A 24 23.68 -18.50 5.12
N PHE A 25 22.88 -18.34 6.17
CA PHE A 25 22.30 -17.07 6.59
C PHE A 25 23.02 -16.52 7.80
N VAL A 26 23.37 -15.24 7.75
CA VAL A 26 24.01 -14.52 8.85
C VAL A 26 23.07 -13.42 9.38
N ALA A 27 22.85 -13.37 10.69
CA ALA A 27 22.02 -12.36 11.35
C ALA A 27 22.73 -11.01 11.49
N GLU A 28 24.05 -11.02 11.73
CA GLU A 28 24.88 -9.81 11.89
C GLU A 28 26.27 -10.05 11.30
N GLY A 29 26.73 -9.17 10.40
CA GLY A 29 28.01 -9.30 9.69
C GLY A 29 27.91 -9.29 8.16
N GLU A 30 29.01 -9.64 7.48
CA GLU A 30 29.03 -9.75 6.02
C GLU A 30 28.19 -10.97 5.58
N ALA A 31 27.17 -10.71 4.76
CA ALA A 31 26.34 -11.79 4.23
C ALA A 31 27.10 -12.51 3.10
N LYS A 32 27.04 -13.84 3.11
CA LYS A 32 27.69 -14.68 2.09
C LYS A 32 26.86 -14.72 0.81
N PRO A 33 27.49 -14.88 -0.38
CA PRO A 33 26.76 -15.10 -1.62
C PRO A 33 25.95 -16.39 -1.56
N LEU A 34 24.65 -16.31 -1.81
CA LEU A 34 23.74 -17.47 -1.78
C LEU A 34 23.73 -18.21 -3.13
N LYS A 35 23.51 -19.53 -3.08
CA LYS A 35 23.25 -20.38 -4.25
C LYS A 35 22.06 -19.86 -5.07
N ILE A 36 22.15 -19.95 -6.40
CA ILE A 36 21.02 -19.67 -7.30
C ILE A 36 19.93 -20.70 -7.04
N GLY A 37 18.69 -20.24 -6.89
CA GLY A 37 17.57 -21.14 -6.66
C GLY A 37 17.49 -21.70 -5.23
N ILE A 38 18.22 -21.13 -4.26
CA ILE A 38 18.18 -21.56 -2.84
C ILE A 38 16.77 -21.57 -2.23
N PHE A 39 15.83 -20.83 -2.82
CA PHE A 39 14.42 -20.89 -2.46
C PHE A 39 13.83 -22.29 -2.62
N GLN A 40 14.21 -23.04 -3.65
CA GLN A 40 13.69 -24.39 -3.89
C GLN A 40 14.19 -25.34 -2.80
N ASP A 41 15.50 -25.31 -2.53
CA ASP A 41 16.11 -26.09 -1.44
C ASP A 41 15.45 -25.76 -0.09
N LEU A 42 15.19 -24.47 0.18
CA LEU A 42 14.48 -24.04 1.38
C LEU A 42 13.03 -24.52 1.39
N ALA A 43 12.32 -24.43 0.27
CA ALA A 43 10.92 -24.84 0.20
C ALA A 43 10.74 -26.35 0.42
N GLU A 44 11.73 -27.16 0.06
CA GLU A 44 11.76 -28.60 0.33
C GLU A 44 12.09 -28.86 1.81
N ARG A 45 13.11 -28.19 2.36
CA ARG A 45 13.54 -28.41 3.75
C ARG A 45 12.57 -27.85 4.80
N LEU A 46 11.84 -26.78 4.47
CA LEU A 46 10.80 -26.17 5.29
C LEU A 46 9.39 -26.65 4.91
N ALA A 47 9.25 -27.64 4.02
CA ALA A 47 7.94 -28.18 3.64
C ALA A 47 7.16 -28.71 4.86
N ASP A 48 7.88 -29.28 5.83
CA ASP A 48 7.34 -29.82 7.07
C ASP A 48 7.03 -28.73 8.12
N ASP A 49 7.50 -27.50 7.91
CA ASP A 49 7.44 -26.44 8.91
C ASP A 49 6.34 -25.41 8.57
N ALA A 50 5.16 -25.61 9.16
CA ALA A 50 3.98 -24.77 8.93
C ALA A 50 4.13 -23.31 9.40
N ARG A 51 5.25 -22.95 10.07
CA ARG A 51 5.55 -21.59 10.54
C ARG A 51 5.87 -20.63 9.40
N VAL A 52 6.34 -21.11 8.25
CA VAL A 52 6.77 -20.26 7.13
C VAL A 52 5.97 -20.55 5.85
N SER A 53 5.31 -19.52 5.32
CA SER A 53 4.63 -19.61 4.01
C SER A 53 5.64 -19.42 2.86
N LYS A 54 5.52 -20.24 1.79
CA LYS A 54 6.33 -20.11 0.55
C LYS A 54 6.31 -18.70 -0.04
N THR A 55 5.17 -18.02 0.01
CA THR A 55 5.04 -16.65 -0.49
C THR A 55 5.85 -15.67 0.35
N MET A 56 5.76 -15.81 1.68
CA MET A 56 6.50 -14.93 2.60
C MET A 56 7.99 -15.24 2.60
N LEU A 57 8.38 -16.51 2.45
CA LEU A 57 9.77 -16.92 2.29
C LEU A 57 10.41 -16.25 1.07
N ARG A 58 9.72 -16.24 -0.08
CA ARG A 58 10.20 -15.54 -1.28
C ARG A 58 10.38 -14.04 -1.04
N SER A 59 9.41 -13.40 -0.39
CA SER A 59 9.47 -11.97 -0.03
C SER A 59 10.63 -11.68 0.92
N ALA A 60 10.83 -12.53 1.93
CA ALA A 60 11.91 -12.42 2.90
C ALA A 60 13.29 -12.57 2.25
N LEU A 61 13.47 -13.58 1.40
CA LEU A 61 14.70 -13.78 0.62
C LEU A 61 14.99 -12.58 -0.28
N ARG A 62 13.98 -12.07 -0.99
CA ARG A 62 14.15 -10.88 -1.84
C ARG A 62 14.60 -9.67 -1.02
N GLN A 63 14.08 -9.49 0.19
CA GLN A 63 14.47 -8.41 1.07
C GLN A 63 15.88 -8.60 1.65
N TYR A 64 16.27 -9.85 1.90
CA TYR A 64 17.62 -10.20 2.33
C TYR A 64 18.65 -9.86 1.24
N THR A 65 18.41 -10.31 0.00
CA THR A 65 19.35 -10.13 -1.12
C THR A 65 19.40 -8.71 -1.67
N SER A 66 18.38 -7.88 -1.42
CA SER A 66 18.38 -6.45 -1.78
C SER A 66 18.91 -5.54 -0.66
N SER A 67 19.26 -6.10 0.50
CA SER A 67 19.88 -5.36 1.59
C SER A 67 21.27 -4.89 1.19
N TRP A 68 21.64 -3.67 1.58
CA TRP A 68 22.99 -3.13 1.35
C TRP A 68 24.08 -4.04 1.93
N ARG A 69 23.77 -4.73 3.02
CA ARG A 69 24.68 -5.70 3.64
C ARG A 69 24.99 -6.88 2.72
N TYR A 70 23.99 -7.36 1.98
CA TYR A 70 24.16 -8.44 1.01
C TYR A 70 24.94 -7.97 -0.20
N LEU A 71 24.58 -6.81 -0.75
CA LEU A 71 25.28 -6.24 -1.90
C LEU A 71 26.76 -5.92 -1.59
N HIS A 72 27.09 -5.54 -0.34
CA HIS A 72 28.47 -5.36 0.09
C HIS A 72 29.25 -6.66 0.29
N GLY A 73 28.56 -7.76 0.63
CA GLY A 73 29.18 -9.07 0.83
C GLY A 73 29.57 -9.76 -0.47
N LEU A 74 29.09 -9.29 -1.62
CA LEU A 74 29.42 -9.84 -2.94
C LEU A 74 30.81 -9.38 -3.39
N LYS A 75 31.83 -10.23 -3.16
CA LYS A 75 33.22 -10.01 -3.55
C LYS A 75 33.66 -11.00 -4.64
N ALA A 76 34.60 -10.58 -5.48
CA ALA A 76 35.14 -11.42 -6.55
C ALA A 76 35.86 -12.66 -5.99
N GLY A 77 35.62 -13.80 -6.63
CA GLY A 77 36.26 -15.07 -6.27
C GLY A 77 35.65 -15.81 -5.08
N GLN A 78 34.53 -15.34 -4.51
CA GLN A 78 33.80 -16.15 -3.53
C GLN A 78 32.90 -17.18 -4.23
N ALA A 79 32.92 -18.41 -3.70
CA ALA A 79 31.93 -19.43 -4.05
C ALA A 79 30.60 -19.12 -3.37
N ARG A 80 29.50 -19.31 -4.10
CA ARG A 80 28.15 -19.28 -3.54
C ARG A 80 28.01 -20.38 -2.50
N VAL A 81 27.20 -20.16 -1.48
CA VAL A 81 27.01 -21.10 -0.38
C VAL A 81 25.59 -21.68 -0.47
N ASP A 82 25.48 -23.00 -0.33
CA ASP A 82 24.18 -23.68 -0.19
C ASP A 82 23.66 -23.63 1.27
N LEU A 83 22.57 -24.34 1.56
CA LEU A 83 21.98 -24.39 2.90
C LEU A 83 22.85 -25.09 3.94
N ASP A 84 23.64 -26.06 3.52
CA ASP A 84 24.51 -26.89 4.37
C ASP A 84 25.91 -26.28 4.51
N GLY A 85 26.21 -25.20 3.78
CA GLY A 85 27.49 -24.51 3.81
C GLY A 85 28.48 -24.95 2.73
N ASN A 86 28.05 -25.79 1.78
CA ASN A 86 28.93 -26.26 0.72
C ASN A 86 29.19 -25.16 -0.32
N PRO A 87 30.41 -25.08 -0.87
CA PRO A 87 30.71 -24.21 -1.99
C PRO A 87 29.97 -24.72 -3.23
N GLY A 88 29.06 -23.90 -3.73
CA GLY A 88 28.38 -24.08 -5.00
C GLY A 88 29.12 -23.36 -6.13
N GLU A 89 28.34 -22.69 -6.98
CA GLU A 89 28.85 -21.99 -8.16
C GLU A 89 29.74 -20.80 -7.79
N LEU A 90 30.80 -20.57 -8.58
CA LEU A 90 31.64 -19.39 -8.46
C LEU A 90 30.87 -18.11 -8.84
N LEU A 91 31.10 -17.04 -8.09
CA LEU A 91 30.52 -15.74 -8.41
C LEU A 91 31.26 -15.14 -9.62
N THR A 92 30.55 -14.98 -10.75
CA THR A 92 31.10 -14.32 -11.95
C THR A 92 31.19 -12.81 -11.76
N GLU A 93 32.11 -12.16 -12.47
CA GLU A 93 32.31 -10.70 -12.40
C GLU A 93 31.07 -9.90 -12.78
N GLU A 94 30.27 -10.38 -13.73
CA GLU A 94 29.01 -9.75 -14.14
C GLU A 94 28.02 -9.57 -12.97
N HIS A 95 27.91 -10.58 -12.10
CA HIS A 95 27.04 -10.50 -10.92
C HIS A 95 27.51 -9.45 -9.92
N ILE A 96 28.82 -9.20 -9.87
CA ILE A 96 29.43 -8.22 -8.96
C ILE A 96 29.22 -6.81 -9.50
N GLU A 97 29.38 -6.61 -10.80
CA GLU A 97 29.09 -5.32 -11.44
C GLU A 97 27.63 -4.94 -11.25
N HIS A 98 26.71 -5.88 -11.49
CA HIS A 98 25.30 -5.67 -11.25
C HIS A 98 25.00 -5.36 -9.77
N ALA A 99 25.65 -6.05 -8.83
CA ALA A 99 25.51 -5.76 -7.41
C ALA A 99 26.00 -4.35 -7.02
N LYS A 100 27.13 -3.91 -7.56
CA LYS A 100 27.67 -2.56 -7.36
C LYS A 100 26.74 -1.48 -7.91
N GLN A 101 26.17 -1.71 -9.10
CA GLN A 101 25.19 -0.81 -9.70
C GLN A 101 23.91 -0.74 -8.86
N ALA A 102 23.36 -1.88 -8.46
CA ALA A 102 22.17 -1.96 -7.60
C ALA A 102 22.38 -1.26 -6.24
N LEU A 103 23.59 -1.33 -5.69
CA LEU A 103 23.96 -0.65 -4.45
C LEU A 103 23.94 0.88 -4.63
N LYS A 104 24.48 1.38 -5.74
CA LYS A 104 24.46 2.82 -6.08
C LYS A 104 23.02 3.31 -6.25
N GLU A 105 22.23 2.62 -7.07
CA GLU A 105 20.83 2.98 -7.33
C GLU A 105 19.99 2.93 -6.05
N SER A 106 20.18 1.91 -5.22
CA SER A 106 19.46 1.75 -3.95
C SER A 106 19.81 2.88 -2.96
N LYS A 107 21.09 3.29 -2.89
CA LYS A 107 21.52 4.44 -2.09
C LYS A 107 20.88 5.75 -2.58
N GLU A 108 20.90 5.99 -3.88
CA GLU A 108 20.31 7.18 -4.49
C GLU A 108 18.79 7.22 -4.27
N ARG A 109 18.10 6.10 -4.45
CA ARG A 109 16.65 5.99 -4.23
C ARG A 109 16.27 6.27 -2.78
N VAL A 110 16.95 5.66 -1.82
CA VAL A 110 16.66 5.87 -0.39
C VAL A 110 16.95 7.32 0.01
N PHE A 111 18.05 7.90 -0.47
CA PHE A 111 18.41 9.28 -0.17
C PHE A 111 17.44 10.29 -0.82
N ALA A 112 17.02 10.06 -2.06
CA ALA A 112 16.01 10.86 -2.74
C ALA A 112 14.66 10.81 -2.02
N SER A 113 14.17 9.61 -1.67
CA SER A 113 12.93 9.45 -0.91
C SER A 113 13.00 10.03 0.51
N ARG A 114 14.18 10.04 1.15
CA ARG A 114 14.35 10.68 2.47
C ARG A 114 14.28 12.20 2.37
N ARG A 115 14.83 12.78 1.29
CA ARG A 115 14.76 14.23 1.03
C ARG A 115 13.33 14.69 0.76
N THR A 116 12.54 13.95 -0.03
CA THR A 116 11.14 14.32 -0.32
C THR A 116 10.24 14.16 0.91
N ASN A 117 10.34 13.05 1.64
CA ASN A 117 9.54 12.82 2.85
C ASN A 117 9.86 13.81 3.98
N ASN A 118 11.11 14.25 4.12
CA ASN A 118 11.46 15.24 5.13
C ASN A 118 10.90 16.63 4.77
N LYS A 119 10.90 16.98 3.48
CA LYS A 119 10.32 18.24 2.97
C LYS A 119 8.81 18.29 3.15
N GLU A 120 8.10 17.18 2.89
CA GLU A 120 6.65 17.11 3.07
C GLU A 120 6.23 17.09 4.56
N LYS A 121 7.06 16.54 5.45
CA LYS A 121 6.85 16.62 6.90
C LYS A 121 7.08 18.02 7.45
N ASP A 122 8.08 18.76 6.97
CA ASP A 122 8.32 20.16 7.36
C ASP A 122 7.20 21.09 6.87
N ASP A 123 6.70 20.89 5.65
CA ASP A 123 5.59 21.67 5.08
C ASP A 123 4.25 21.42 5.80
N LYS A 124 3.98 20.16 6.20
CA LYS A 124 2.81 19.84 7.05
C LYS A 124 2.94 20.35 8.49
N ALA A 125 4.14 20.49 9.04
CA ALA A 125 4.36 21.01 10.39
C ALA A 125 4.23 22.54 10.49
N LYS A 126 4.39 23.27 9.37
CA LYS A 126 4.28 24.75 9.31
C LYS A 126 2.87 25.27 9.00
N LYS A 127 1.88 24.43 8.71
CA LYS A 127 0.49 24.91 8.56
C LYS A 127 -0.08 25.27 9.94
N PRO A 128 -0.46 26.54 10.18
CA PRO A 128 -1.00 26.96 11.47
C PRO A 128 -2.30 26.21 11.72
N ARG A 129 -2.33 25.43 12.80
CA ARG A 129 -3.55 24.77 13.28
C ARG A 129 -4.54 25.88 13.64
N ARG A 130 -5.52 26.15 12.78
CA ARG A 130 -6.66 27.03 13.10
C ARG A 130 -7.25 26.55 14.43
N PRO A 131 -7.45 27.43 15.43
CA PRO A 131 -8.03 27.03 16.70
C PRO A 131 -9.46 26.54 16.44
N ALA A 132 -9.76 25.32 16.88
CA ALA A 132 -11.09 24.75 16.79
C ALA A 132 -12.06 25.54 17.69
N PRO A 133 -13.24 25.96 17.21
CA PRO A 133 -14.21 26.64 18.05
C PRO A 133 -14.82 25.63 19.04
N ARG A 134 -14.72 25.94 20.33
CA ARG A 134 -15.26 25.14 21.43
C ARG A 134 -16.78 25.25 21.42
N LYS A 135 -17.46 24.10 21.33
CA LYS A 135 -18.91 23.96 21.34
C LYS A 135 -19.41 24.09 22.79
N THR A 136 -20.17 25.14 23.11
CA THR A 136 -20.95 25.26 24.36
C THR A 136 -22.42 24.99 24.06
N GLU A 137 -23.03 24.13 24.89
CA GLU A 137 -24.46 23.79 24.84
C GLU A 137 -25.31 24.77 25.66
N LYS A 138 -26.41 25.22 25.03
CA LYS A 138 -27.76 25.56 25.53
C LYS A 138 -27.98 26.74 26.50
N ALA A 139 -28.80 27.70 26.06
CA ALA A 139 -30.05 28.11 26.72
C ALA A 139 -30.92 29.01 25.80
N ASP A 140 -32.22 28.88 25.99
CA ASP A 140 -33.38 29.40 25.25
C ASP A 140 -33.60 30.93 25.42
N VAL A 141 -34.32 31.58 24.49
CA VAL A 141 -35.45 32.53 24.71
C VAL A 141 -35.73 33.37 23.44
N ALA A 142 -37.02 33.42 23.09
CA ALA A 142 -37.66 34.02 21.92
C ALA A 142 -37.60 35.55 21.80
N ALA A 143 -37.62 36.05 20.55
CA ALA A 143 -38.44 37.20 20.10
C ALA A 143 -38.30 37.43 18.57
N LYS A 144 -39.45 37.54 17.88
CA LYS A 144 -39.60 38.07 16.50
C LYS A 144 -40.23 39.47 16.64
N PRO A 145 -39.96 40.47 15.76
CA PRO A 145 -40.75 40.59 14.52
C PRO A 145 -40.00 41.12 13.26
N LYS A 146 -40.69 40.89 12.11
CA LYS A 146 -40.58 41.36 10.69
C LYS A 146 -40.04 42.79 10.46
N ALA A 147 -39.61 43.29 9.27
CA ALA A 147 -39.32 42.89 7.87
C ALA A 147 -38.64 44.13 7.21
N GLN A 148 -37.72 44.08 6.23
CA GLN A 148 -37.92 44.12 4.77
C GLN A 148 -36.51 44.20 4.11
N GLU A 149 -36.09 43.24 3.27
CA GLU A 149 -36.13 43.26 1.78
C GLU A 149 -34.98 44.09 1.16
N LYS A 150 -33.95 43.50 0.51
CA LYS A 150 -33.98 42.88 -0.83
C LYS A 150 -32.95 41.74 -1.00
N ALA A 151 -33.27 40.82 -1.93
CA ALA A 151 -32.89 39.41 -2.03
C ALA A 151 -31.45 39.07 -2.52
N PRO A 152 -30.98 37.82 -2.27
CA PRO A 152 -29.55 37.48 -2.09
C PRO A 152 -29.03 36.30 -2.95
N VAL A 153 -27.76 36.00 -2.73
CA VAL A 153 -26.91 34.88 -3.18
C VAL A 153 -27.34 33.47 -2.69
N ALA A 154 -26.98 32.45 -3.49
CA ALA A 154 -26.66 31.05 -3.12
C ALA A 154 -27.78 30.09 -2.63
N ASP A 155 -27.47 28.79 -2.79
CA ASP A 155 -28.13 27.57 -2.28
C ASP A 155 -29.35 27.00 -3.05
N ALA A 156 -29.11 25.87 -3.74
CA ALA A 156 -30.14 24.90 -4.11
C ALA A 156 -29.70 23.49 -3.65
N PRO A 157 -30.60 22.69 -3.05
CA PRO A 157 -30.28 21.61 -2.11
C PRO A 157 -29.87 20.29 -2.77
N LEU A 158 -28.98 19.53 -2.12
CA LEU A 158 -28.72 18.11 -2.37
C LEU A 158 -29.98 17.28 -2.07
N VAL A 159 -30.71 16.91 -3.12
CA VAL A 159 -31.87 16.02 -3.03
C VAL A 159 -31.40 14.58 -3.22
N LYS A 160 -31.58 13.75 -2.19
CA LYS A 160 -31.47 12.29 -2.30
C LYS A 160 -32.60 11.81 -3.22
N VAL A 161 -32.26 11.13 -4.31
CA VAL A 161 -33.23 10.78 -5.34
C VAL A 161 -33.77 9.38 -5.07
N ASP A 162 -35.02 9.30 -4.65
CA ASP A 162 -35.76 8.04 -4.54
C ASP A 162 -35.98 7.43 -5.93
N ALA A 163 -35.89 6.09 -6.00
CA ALA A 163 -35.85 5.29 -7.23
C ALA A 163 -37.09 5.44 -8.16
N ALA A 164 -38.14 6.14 -7.73
CA ALA A 164 -39.38 6.34 -8.49
C ALA A 164 -39.33 7.48 -9.53
N THR A 165 -38.30 8.34 -9.49
CA THR A 165 -38.23 9.54 -10.36
C THR A 165 -37.10 9.48 -11.39
N LEU A 166 -36.29 8.41 -11.39
CA LEU A 166 -35.13 8.25 -12.27
C LEU A 166 -35.55 7.85 -13.69
N LYS A 167 -35.22 8.67 -14.68
CA LYS A 167 -35.47 8.38 -16.11
C LYS A 167 -34.18 7.94 -16.81
N VAL A 168 -34.30 6.96 -17.71
CA VAL A 168 -33.19 6.54 -18.59
C VAL A 168 -32.77 7.73 -19.45
N GLY A 169 -31.46 8.02 -19.49
CA GLY A 169 -30.89 9.18 -20.19
C GLY A 169 -30.74 10.45 -19.36
N GLN A 170 -31.09 10.44 -18.06
CA GLN A 170 -30.91 11.59 -17.18
C GLN A 170 -29.46 11.74 -16.71
N ASP A 171 -28.97 12.99 -16.67
CA ASP A 171 -27.68 13.33 -16.07
C ASP A 171 -27.79 13.33 -14.55
N VAL A 172 -26.99 12.50 -13.91
CA VAL A 172 -26.98 12.27 -12.47
C VAL A 172 -25.54 12.22 -11.99
N ARG A 173 -25.28 12.72 -10.79
CA ARG A 173 -23.96 12.66 -10.18
C ARG A 173 -23.86 11.40 -9.32
N VAL A 174 -22.84 10.61 -9.55
CA VAL A 174 -22.55 9.38 -8.79
C VAL A 174 -21.54 9.72 -7.70
N VAL A 175 -21.89 9.49 -6.44
CA VAL A 175 -20.99 9.69 -5.31
C VAL A 175 -20.01 8.51 -5.23
N MET A 176 -18.80 8.71 -5.75
CA MET A 176 -17.72 7.72 -5.69
C MET A 176 -16.65 8.20 -4.69
N GLY A 177 -16.70 7.67 -3.47
CA GLY A 177 -15.81 8.07 -2.38
C GLY A 177 -16.15 9.45 -1.82
N LYS A 178 -15.31 10.46 -2.06
CA LYS A 178 -15.46 11.83 -1.52
C LYS A 178 -15.93 12.86 -2.55
N SER A 179 -16.07 12.47 -3.81
CA SER A 179 -16.35 13.40 -4.90
C SER A 179 -17.47 12.89 -5.80
N PRO A 180 -18.51 13.71 -6.06
CA PRO A 180 -19.55 13.38 -7.01
C PRO A 180 -19.02 13.47 -8.44
N VAL A 181 -19.20 12.41 -9.24
CA VAL A 181 -18.78 12.32 -10.64
C VAL A 181 -20.01 12.36 -11.56
N PRO A 182 -20.04 13.19 -12.61
CA PRO A 182 -21.18 13.24 -13.53
C PRO A 182 -21.30 11.95 -14.36
N ALA A 183 -22.52 11.42 -14.45
CA ALA A 183 -22.86 10.20 -15.16
C ALA A 183 -24.24 10.35 -15.83
N THR A 184 -24.53 9.48 -16.79
CA THR A 184 -25.83 9.40 -17.44
C THR A 184 -26.42 8.01 -17.18
N ILE A 185 -27.69 7.95 -16.80
CA ILE A 185 -28.37 6.68 -16.51
C ILE A 185 -28.62 5.91 -17.80
N LYS A 186 -28.10 4.68 -17.89
CA LYS A 186 -28.32 3.77 -19.02
C LYS A 186 -29.49 2.81 -18.77
N GLU A 187 -29.64 2.34 -17.54
CA GLU A 187 -30.69 1.38 -17.19
C GLU A 187 -31.05 1.48 -15.71
N VAL A 188 -32.34 1.41 -15.38
CA VAL A 188 -32.85 1.47 -14.00
C VAL A 188 -33.51 0.12 -13.70
N THR A 189 -32.89 -0.68 -12.82
CA THR A 189 -33.51 -1.88 -12.23
C THR A 189 -34.02 -1.53 -10.83
N LYS A 190 -34.95 -2.32 -10.28
CA LYS A 190 -35.68 -2.04 -9.03
C LYS A 190 -34.78 -1.71 -7.83
N ASP A 191 -33.55 -2.22 -7.79
CA ASP A 191 -32.57 -2.02 -6.70
C ASP A 191 -31.19 -1.51 -7.19
N ASP A 192 -30.91 -1.60 -8.48
CA ASP A 192 -29.60 -1.32 -9.09
C ASP A 192 -29.75 -0.42 -10.33
N VAL A 193 -28.96 0.64 -10.40
CA VAL A 193 -28.94 1.57 -11.54
C VAL A 193 -27.63 1.40 -12.30
N GLN A 194 -27.70 1.12 -13.58
CA GLN A 194 -26.53 1.09 -14.46
C GLN A 194 -26.31 2.50 -15.02
N VAL A 195 -25.22 3.13 -14.60
CA VAL A 195 -24.82 4.47 -14.98
C VAL A 195 -23.60 4.42 -15.89
N GLN A 196 -23.59 5.21 -16.94
CA GLN A 196 -22.42 5.44 -17.78
C GLN A 196 -21.79 6.77 -17.36
N LEU A 197 -20.55 6.73 -16.89
CA LEU A 197 -19.78 7.94 -16.63
C LEU A 197 -19.47 8.65 -17.95
N GLN A 198 -19.27 9.96 -17.90
CA GLN A 198 -18.80 10.75 -19.05
C GLN A 198 -17.46 10.23 -19.62
N THR A 199 -16.70 9.47 -18.84
CA THR A 199 -15.47 8.79 -19.25
C THR A 199 -15.69 7.51 -20.07
N GLY A 200 -16.95 7.14 -20.36
CA GLY A 200 -17.30 5.95 -21.15
C GLY A 200 -17.38 4.65 -20.34
N MET A 201 -17.02 4.68 -19.05
CA MET A 201 -17.09 3.52 -18.16
C MET A 201 -18.50 3.31 -17.61
N THR A 202 -19.00 2.08 -17.62
CA THR A 202 -20.32 1.73 -17.07
C THR A 202 -20.18 1.10 -15.68
N LEU A 203 -21.00 1.55 -14.72
CA LEU A 203 -20.98 1.10 -13.34
C LEU A 203 -22.40 0.74 -12.89
N ARG A 204 -22.55 -0.33 -12.13
CA ARG A 204 -23.80 -0.66 -11.44
C ARG A 204 -23.74 -0.06 -10.03
N VAL A 205 -24.69 0.81 -9.72
CA VAL A 205 -24.69 1.62 -8.50
C VAL A 205 -26.08 1.62 -7.88
N LYS A 206 -26.15 1.47 -6.56
CA LYS A 206 -27.41 1.61 -5.81
C LYS A 206 -27.90 3.06 -5.87
N SER A 207 -29.21 3.25 -5.85
CA SER A 207 -29.86 4.57 -5.84
C SER A 207 -29.36 5.48 -4.70
N GLU A 208 -28.93 4.92 -3.58
CA GLU A 208 -28.36 5.65 -2.43
C GLU A 208 -27.10 6.46 -2.74
N HIS A 209 -26.36 6.10 -3.79
CA HIS A 209 -25.14 6.78 -4.22
C HIS A 209 -25.34 7.71 -5.41
N LEU A 210 -26.60 7.91 -5.82
CA LEU A 210 -26.97 8.86 -6.88
C LEU A 210 -27.46 10.16 -6.25
N VAL A 211 -26.91 11.28 -6.72
CA VAL A 211 -27.31 12.62 -6.33
C VAL A 211 -27.61 13.46 -7.58
N LEU A 212 -28.64 14.30 -7.50
CA LEU A 212 -28.95 15.32 -8.49
C LEU A 212 -28.29 16.65 -8.11
#